data_AF-A0A2N2JAJ7-F1
#
_entry.id   AF-A0A2N2JAJ7-F1
#
_cell.length_a   1.000
_cell.length_b   1.000
_cell.length_c   1.000
_cell.angle_alpha   90.00
_cell.angle_beta   90.00
_cell.angle_gamma   90.00
#
_symmetry.space_group_name_H-M   'P 1'
#
loop_
_entity.id
_entity.type
_entity.pdbx_description
1 polymer ?
#
loop_
_entity_poly.entity_id
_entity_poly.type
_entity_poly.pdbx_seq_one_letter_code
_entity_poly.pdbx_strand_id
1 'polypeptide(L)'
;MTDALTVPVPDAVPWDREMSLAVGELARFHVGALTIVVQRLANEWRATWETTADALSMDTEAECPVTGLTLDEEGDLHRFALRDAPGTFLLRPRLADRAVIIRPAQPFRLMPGGDVDVYVSTALWVAFELVPSGQVLFDVPVSRPSDTWFGPNTLEGELCYVSRTSARLDLVQLPLRPGRAVTRIRVENRGSSAVNLERVHLPAPELQPFIDTDGHVWTQPVEVVLDEHGGAEVSYGSNPSRHAPAAVPVGAPRQRPERHLLPRALSALWT
;
A
#
# COMPACT_ATOMS: atom_id res chain seq x y z
N MET A 1 -43.90 -3.79 4.27
CA MET A 1 -42.79 -4.35 3.46
C MET A 1 -42.33 -3.24 2.56
N THR A 2 -41.39 -2.44 3.07
CA THR A 2 -40.82 -1.31 2.34
C THR A 2 -39.52 -1.82 1.73
N ASP A 3 -39.51 -1.84 0.41
CA ASP A 3 -38.37 -2.20 -0.43
C ASP A 3 -37.18 -1.34 0.01
N ALA A 4 -36.14 -2.00 0.52
CA ALA A 4 -34.90 -1.32 0.87
C ALA A 4 -34.24 -0.93 -0.46
N LEU A 5 -34.42 0.34 -0.84
CA LEU A 5 -33.70 0.98 -1.92
C LEU A 5 -32.23 0.61 -1.80
N THR A 6 -31.77 -0.27 -2.68
CA THR A 6 -30.37 -0.58 -2.85
C THR A 6 -29.77 0.65 -3.48
N VAL A 7 -29.29 1.57 -2.64
CA VAL A 7 -28.43 2.67 -3.08
C VAL A 7 -27.24 1.99 -3.77
N PRO A 8 -26.96 2.29 -5.05
CA PRO A 8 -25.77 1.76 -5.70
C PRO A 8 -24.59 2.18 -4.83
N VAL A 9 -23.83 1.20 -4.33
CA VAL A 9 -22.53 1.48 -3.74
C VAL A 9 -21.74 2.19 -4.84
N PRO A 10 -21.17 3.39 -4.59
CA PRO A 10 -20.31 4.03 -5.58
C PRO A 10 -19.28 3.00 -6.06
N ASP A 11 -19.07 2.89 -7.37
CA ASP A 11 -18.17 1.89 -7.93
C ASP A 11 -16.80 2.03 -7.23
N ALA A 12 -16.36 0.95 -6.57
CA ALA A 12 -15.05 0.92 -5.93
C ALA A 12 -13.95 1.21 -6.96
N VAL A 13 -12.82 1.77 -6.52
CA VAL A 13 -11.73 2.09 -7.44
C VAL A 13 -11.22 0.82 -8.13
N PRO A 14 -11.24 0.79 -9.48
CA PRO A 14 -11.02 -0.46 -10.17
C PRO A 14 -9.53 -0.65 -10.50
N TRP A 15 -8.84 -1.35 -9.61
CA TRP A 15 -7.39 -1.55 -9.69
C TRP A 15 -6.92 -2.51 -10.80
N ASP A 16 -7.82 -3.37 -11.28
CA ASP A 16 -7.54 -4.51 -12.15
C ASP A 16 -8.03 -4.35 -13.60
N ARG A 17 -8.74 -3.25 -13.91
CA ARG A 17 -9.33 -3.02 -15.23
C ARG A 17 -8.81 -1.77 -15.92
N GLU A 18 -8.67 -1.84 -17.23
CA GLU A 18 -8.38 -0.68 -18.06
C GLU A 18 -9.58 0.27 -18.08
N MET A 19 -9.29 1.56 -18.07
CA MET A 19 -10.26 2.64 -18.22
C MET A 19 -9.88 3.49 -19.43
N SER A 20 -10.83 4.26 -19.96
CA SER A 20 -10.57 5.12 -21.10
C SER A 20 -11.30 6.45 -20.98
N LEU A 21 -10.63 7.51 -21.44
CA LEU A 21 -11.19 8.85 -21.58
C LEU A 21 -11.01 9.35 -23.02
N ALA A 22 -12.05 9.96 -23.58
CA ALA A 22 -11.96 10.75 -24.80
C ALA A 22 -11.25 12.08 -24.52
N VAL A 23 -10.85 12.77 -25.60
CA VAL A 23 -10.26 14.11 -25.48
C VAL A 23 -11.29 15.08 -24.91
N GLY A 24 -10.91 15.78 -23.84
CA GLY A 24 -11.76 16.73 -23.11
C GLY A 24 -12.45 16.13 -21.89
N GLU A 25 -12.48 14.80 -21.76
CA GLU A 25 -13.15 14.13 -20.64
C GLU A 25 -12.27 14.08 -19.37
N LEU A 26 -12.94 13.98 -18.24
CA LEU A 26 -12.34 13.89 -16.91
C LEU A 26 -12.70 12.55 -16.26
N ALA A 27 -11.87 12.11 -15.31
CA ALA A 27 -12.23 11.08 -14.34
C ALA A 27 -11.87 11.55 -12.93
N ARG A 28 -12.64 11.08 -11.94
CA ARG A 28 -12.42 11.33 -10.51
C ARG A 28 -12.31 10.01 -9.77
N PHE A 29 -11.31 9.90 -8.92
CA PHE A 29 -11.06 8.73 -8.10
C PHE A 29 -10.85 9.17 -6.65
N HIS A 30 -11.62 8.59 -5.75
CA HIS A 30 -11.50 8.77 -4.32
C HIS A 30 -11.09 7.44 -3.70
N VAL A 31 -9.97 7.43 -2.98
CA VAL A 31 -9.38 6.26 -2.33
C VAL A 31 -8.94 6.65 -0.92
N GLY A 32 -9.75 6.33 0.09
CA GLY A 32 -9.49 6.72 1.47
C GLY A 32 -9.30 8.23 1.60
N ALA A 33 -8.09 8.66 1.96
CA ALA A 33 -7.80 10.08 2.13
C ALA A 33 -7.50 10.83 0.82
N LEU A 34 -7.32 10.13 -0.30
CA LEU A 34 -6.83 10.70 -1.55
C LEU A 34 -7.96 10.87 -2.56
N THR A 35 -8.12 12.08 -3.07
CA THR A 35 -8.90 12.35 -4.28
C THR A 35 -7.95 12.68 -5.41
N ILE A 36 -8.11 12.03 -6.56
CA ILE A 36 -7.41 12.31 -7.81
C ILE A 36 -8.45 12.73 -8.84
N VAL A 37 -8.18 13.81 -9.57
CA VAL A 37 -8.91 14.18 -10.78
C VAL A 37 -7.94 14.20 -11.93
N VAL A 38 -8.29 13.53 -13.03
CA VAL A 38 -7.49 13.53 -14.26
C VAL A 38 -8.32 14.04 -15.42
N GLN A 39 -7.66 14.69 -16.39
CA GLN A 39 -8.25 15.09 -17.65
C GLN A 39 -7.33 14.72 -18.80
N ARG A 40 -7.92 14.18 -19.86
CA ARG A 40 -7.21 13.95 -21.11
C ARG A 40 -7.44 15.10 -22.08
N LEU A 41 -6.36 15.62 -22.64
CA LEU A 41 -6.35 16.50 -23.82
C LEU A 41 -5.64 15.81 -24.98
N ALA A 42 -5.67 16.40 -26.18
CA ALA A 42 -5.11 15.77 -27.38
C ALA A 42 -3.61 15.43 -27.26
N ASN A 43 -2.84 16.29 -26.60
CA ASN A 43 -1.37 16.16 -26.45
C ASN A 43 -0.92 16.29 -24.99
N GLU A 44 -1.85 16.13 -24.04
CA GLU A 44 -1.57 16.40 -22.63
C GLU A 44 -2.48 15.57 -21.74
N TRP A 45 -1.94 15.06 -20.64
CA TRP A 45 -2.73 14.66 -19.47
C TRP A 45 -2.55 15.70 -18.36
N ARG A 46 -3.65 16.05 -17.71
CA ARG A 46 -3.67 16.91 -16.54
C ARG A 46 -4.14 16.10 -15.34
N ALA A 47 -3.57 16.37 -14.18
CA ALA A 47 -3.99 15.77 -12.94
C ALA A 47 -3.91 16.77 -11.79
N THR A 48 -4.87 16.69 -10.88
CA THR A 48 -4.79 17.26 -9.55
C THR A 48 -5.05 16.15 -8.54
N TRP A 49 -4.47 16.28 -7.36
CA TRP A 49 -4.80 15.41 -6.26
C TRP A 49 -4.75 16.16 -4.94
N GLU A 50 -5.61 15.75 -4.03
CA GLU A 50 -5.68 16.28 -2.67
C GLU A 50 -5.72 15.13 -1.68
N THR A 51 -5.11 15.34 -0.52
CA THR A 51 -5.15 14.39 0.58
C THR A 51 -5.85 15.03 1.76
N THR A 52 -6.96 14.45 2.19
CA THR A 52 -7.69 14.89 3.37
C THR A 52 -6.91 14.54 4.65
N ALA A 53 -7.29 15.17 5.77
CA ALA A 53 -6.66 14.90 7.06
C ALA A 53 -6.97 13.49 7.60
N ASP A 54 -8.09 12.88 7.19
CA ASP A 54 -8.48 11.54 7.65
C ASP A 54 -7.74 10.43 6.88
N ALA A 55 -6.50 10.18 7.28
CA ALA A 55 -5.64 9.13 6.74
C ALA A 55 -6.21 7.70 6.86
N LEU A 56 -7.28 7.49 7.62
CA LEU A 56 -7.92 6.20 7.85
C LEU A 56 -9.34 6.12 7.29
N SER A 57 -9.73 7.09 6.44
CA SER A 57 -11.02 7.09 5.75
C SER A 57 -11.24 5.77 5.02
N MET A 58 -12.51 5.34 5.05
CA MET A 58 -13.04 4.16 4.38
C MET A 58 -13.67 4.49 3.03
N ASP A 59 -13.68 5.77 2.66
CA ASP A 59 -14.40 6.25 1.49
C ASP A 59 -13.69 5.77 0.22
N THR A 60 -14.49 5.34 -0.75
CA THR A 60 -14.01 4.97 -2.08
C THR A 60 -15.08 5.30 -3.10
N GLU A 61 -14.66 5.88 -4.21
CA GLU A 61 -15.56 6.25 -5.32
C GLU A 61 -14.73 6.37 -6.60
N ALA A 62 -15.24 5.83 -7.70
CA ALA A 62 -14.68 6.05 -9.03
C ALA A 62 -15.76 6.54 -9.98
N GLU A 63 -15.45 7.61 -10.72
CA GLU A 63 -16.32 8.15 -11.76
C GLU A 63 -15.48 8.42 -13.01
N CYS A 64 -15.73 7.65 -14.07
CA CYS A 64 -14.95 7.69 -15.30
C CYS A 64 -15.83 7.35 -16.52
N PRO A 65 -16.23 8.33 -17.35
CA PRO A 65 -15.97 9.77 -17.19
C PRO A 65 -16.84 10.41 -16.10
N VAL A 66 -16.36 11.50 -15.50
CA VAL A 66 -17.15 12.38 -14.62
C VAL A 66 -17.75 13.53 -15.42
N THR A 67 -19.02 13.85 -15.14
CA THR A 67 -19.73 14.96 -15.78
C THR A 67 -19.93 16.12 -14.81
N GLY A 68 -19.95 17.35 -15.33
CA GLY A 68 -20.17 18.55 -14.50
C GLY A 68 -18.98 18.95 -13.61
N LEU A 69 -17.85 18.24 -13.68
CA LEU A 69 -16.61 18.62 -13.02
C LEU A 69 -15.75 19.50 -13.96
N THR A 70 -15.12 20.51 -13.38
CA THR A 70 -14.07 21.29 -14.04
C THR A 70 -12.78 21.13 -13.23
N LEU A 71 -11.66 21.06 -13.93
CA LEU A 71 -10.36 20.90 -13.29
C LEU A 71 -9.89 22.28 -12.83
N ASP A 72 -9.56 22.41 -11.55
CA ASP A 72 -9.06 23.64 -10.98
C ASP A 72 -7.65 23.95 -11.53
N GLU A 73 -7.51 25.08 -12.22
CA GLU A 73 -6.24 25.52 -12.82
C GLU A 73 -5.40 26.38 -11.85
N GLU A 74 -5.95 26.84 -10.72
CA GLU A 74 -5.24 27.68 -9.74
C GLU A 74 -4.53 26.87 -8.65
N GLY A 75 -4.81 25.57 -8.54
CA GLY A 75 -4.24 24.64 -7.57
C GLY A 75 -2.92 23.97 -7.98
N ASP A 76 -2.59 22.87 -7.29
CA ASP A 76 -1.44 22.00 -7.61
C ASP A 76 -1.73 21.15 -8.86
N LEU A 77 -1.70 21.82 -10.02
CA LEU A 77 -1.97 21.23 -11.33
C LEU A 77 -0.71 20.60 -11.92
N HIS A 78 -0.76 19.28 -12.11
CA HIS A 78 0.30 18.49 -12.75
C HIS A 78 -0.01 18.27 -14.22
N ARG A 79 0.96 18.55 -15.09
CA ARG A 79 0.79 18.52 -16.55
C ARG A 79 1.83 17.63 -17.21
N PHE A 80 1.37 16.70 -18.02
CA PHE A 80 2.21 15.72 -18.72
C PHE A 80 1.99 15.90 -20.22
N ALA A 81 3.00 16.38 -20.94
CA ALA A 81 2.93 16.54 -22.39
C ALA A 81 3.28 15.23 -23.09
N LEU A 82 2.42 14.79 -24.03
CA LEU A 82 2.63 13.62 -24.87
C LEU A 82 2.29 13.96 -26.32
N ARG A 83 2.99 13.32 -27.26
CA ARG A 83 2.55 13.31 -28.65
C ARG A 83 1.38 12.34 -28.76
N ASP A 84 0.21 12.83 -29.14
CA ASP A 84 -1.02 12.04 -29.24
C ASP A 84 -1.33 11.27 -27.94
N ALA A 85 -1.78 11.98 -26.91
CA ALA A 85 -1.98 11.42 -25.57
C ALA A 85 -2.91 10.19 -25.61
N PRO A 86 -2.48 9.00 -25.16
CA PRO A 86 -3.30 7.80 -25.14
C PRO A 86 -4.59 7.99 -24.33
N GLY A 87 -5.69 7.37 -24.79
CA GLY A 87 -6.98 7.41 -24.11
C GLY A 87 -7.12 6.41 -22.98
N THR A 88 -6.39 5.30 -23.08
CA THR A 88 -6.52 4.15 -22.20
C THR A 88 -5.45 4.16 -21.11
N PHE A 89 -5.86 3.85 -19.89
CA PHE A 89 -5.01 3.89 -18.71
C PHE A 89 -5.45 2.89 -17.65
N LEU A 90 -4.60 2.68 -16.65
CA LEU A 90 -4.83 1.86 -15.47
C LEU A 90 -4.49 2.67 -14.21
N LEU A 91 -5.24 2.45 -13.14
CA LEU A 91 -4.81 2.81 -11.80
C LEU A 91 -4.16 1.61 -11.14
N ARG A 92 -2.91 1.74 -10.71
CA ARG A 92 -2.18 0.68 -10.02
C ARG A 92 -2.03 0.99 -8.54
N PRO A 93 -2.48 0.11 -7.64
CA PRO A 93 -2.11 0.20 -6.25
C PRO A 93 -0.65 -0.26 -6.13
N ARG A 94 0.17 0.57 -5.48
CA ARG A 94 1.56 0.25 -5.18
C ARG A 94 1.77 0.33 -3.68
N LEU A 95 2.72 -0.45 -3.18
CA LEU A 95 3.16 -0.35 -1.79
C LEU A 95 4.02 0.91 -1.62
N ALA A 96 4.43 1.21 -0.38
CA ALA A 96 5.33 2.32 -0.11
C ALA A 96 6.65 2.20 -0.89
N ASP A 97 7.21 3.34 -1.28
CA ASP A 97 8.52 3.45 -1.94
C ASP A 97 9.71 3.30 -0.99
N ARG A 98 9.45 3.11 0.30
CA ARG A 98 10.43 2.84 1.36
C ARG A 98 9.91 1.77 2.31
N ALA A 99 10.82 1.13 3.03
CA ALA A 99 10.44 0.23 4.10
C ALA A 99 9.55 0.94 5.15
N VAL A 100 8.66 0.17 5.79
CA VAL A 100 7.72 0.68 6.78
C VAL A 100 7.99 0.01 8.12
N ILE A 101 8.23 0.83 9.14
CA ILE A 101 8.37 0.41 10.52
C ILE A 101 6.98 0.32 11.15
N ILE A 102 6.60 -0.87 11.59
CA ILE A 102 5.34 -1.13 12.29
C ILE A 102 5.60 -1.43 13.76
N ARG A 103 4.73 -0.93 14.63
CA ARG A 103 4.73 -1.26 16.06
C ARG A 103 3.51 -2.11 16.41
N PRO A 104 3.63 -3.20 17.19
CA PRO A 104 2.47 -3.86 17.77
C PRO A 104 1.64 -2.91 18.63
N ALA A 105 0.33 -3.14 18.71
CA ALA A 105 -0.54 -2.31 19.56
C ALA A 105 -0.14 -2.39 21.05
N GLN A 106 0.32 -3.56 21.46
CA GLN A 106 0.98 -3.81 22.74
C GLN A 106 2.24 -4.62 22.46
N PRO A 107 3.43 -4.14 22.87
CA PRO A 107 4.65 -4.94 22.77
C PRO A 107 4.47 -6.26 23.52
N PHE A 108 5.06 -7.32 22.99
CA PHE A 108 5.00 -8.64 23.62
C PHE A 108 6.33 -9.37 23.44
N ARG A 109 6.55 -10.40 24.26
CA ARG A 109 7.72 -11.26 24.18
C ARG A 109 7.42 -12.51 23.39
N LEU A 110 8.21 -12.75 22.34
CA LEU A 110 8.23 -14.01 21.61
C LEU A 110 9.24 -14.94 22.28
N MET A 111 8.75 -16.02 22.89
CA MET A 111 9.57 -16.97 23.63
C MET A 111 10.43 -17.83 22.68
N PRO A 112 11.57 -18.39 23.15
CA PRO A 112 12.38 -19.33 22.38
C PRO A 112 11.54 -20.49 21.81
N GLY A 113 11.75 -20.81 20.53
CA GLY A 113 11.00 -21.85 19.81
C GLY A 113 9.55 -21.49 19.46
N GLY A 114 9.10 -20.29 19.84
CA GLY A 114 7.76 -19.80 19.52
C GLY A 114 7.70 -19.11 18.17
N ASP A 115 6.51 -19.12 17.57
CA ASP A 115 6.18 -18.34 16.39
C ASP A 115 4.84 -17.60 16.54
N VAL A 116 4.66 -16.54 15.77
CA VAL A 116 3.46 -15.70 15.83
C VAL A 116 3.16 -15.07 14.47
N ASP A 117 1.87 -14.97 14.14
CA ASP A 117 1.40 -14.16 13.01
C ASP A 117 1.08 -12.74 13.48
N VAL A 118 1.58 -11.77 12.72
CA VAL A 118 1.33 -10.35 12.89
C VAL A 118 0.72 -9.80 11.61
N TYR A 119 -0.45 -9.18 11.72
CA TYR A 119 -1.16 -8.56 10.62
C TYR A 119 -0.96 -7.05 10.68
N VAL A 120 -0.55 -6.48 9.54
CA VAL A 120 -0.25 -5.05 9.42
C VAL A 120 -1.02 -4.47 8.27
N SER A 121 -1.43 -3.22 8.43
CA SER A 121 -2.07 -2.43 7.39
C SER A 121 -1.17 -1.23 7.06
N THR A 122 -0.77 -1.05 5.80
CA THR A 122 0.10 0.05 5.36
C THR A 122 -0.56 0.85 4.25
N ALA A 123 -0.33 2.16 4.20
CA ALA A 123 -0.89 3.02 3.17
C ALA A 123 -0.45 2.55 1.76
N LEU A 124 -1.36 2.68 0.79
CA LEU A 124 -1.07 2.48 -0.62
C LEU A 124 -0.61 3.77 -1.28
N TRP A 125 0.02 3.58 -2.44
CA TRP A 125 0.27 4.59 -3.44
C TRP A 125 -0.59 4.28 -4.66
N VAL A 126 -0.98 5.31 -5.39
CA VAL A 126 -1.75 5.21 -6.62
C VAL A 126 -0.88 5.68 -7.77
N ALA A 127 -0.56 4.76 -8.68
CA ALA A 127 0.14 5.08 -9.90
C ALA A 127 -0.85 5.13 -11.08
N PHE A 128 -0.73 6.16 -11.91
CA PHE A 128 -1.50 6.32 -13.14
C PHE A 128 -0.65 5.87 -14.33
N GLU A 129 -1.01 4.74 -14.93
CA GLU A 129 -0.24 4.06 -15.98
C GLU A 129 -0.96 4.15 -17.33
N LEU A 130 -0.27 4.59 -18.37
CA LEU A 130 -0.80 4.64 -19.75
C LEU A 130 -0.68 3.29 -20.45
N VAL A 131 -1.72 2.94 -21.22
CA VAL A 131 -1.76 1.73 -22.06
C VAL A 131 -1.61 2.12 -23.53
N PRO A 132 -0.84 1.36 -24.35
CA PRO A 132 -0.10 0.13 -24.01
C PRO A 132 1.36 0.37 -23.59
N SER A 133 1.79 1.62 -23.44
CA SER A 133 3.21 1.93 -23.20
C SER A 133 3.72 1.47 -21.83
N GLY A 134 2.84 1.30 -20.85
CA GLY A 134 3.20 1.06 -19.44
C GLY A 134 3.82 2.28 -18.77
N GLN A 135 3.75 3.46 -19.40
CA GLN A 135 4.35 4.68 -18.87
C GLN A 135 3.52 5.19 -17.69
N VAL A 136 4.16 5.33 -16.52
CA VAL A 136 3.53 5.93 -15.33
C VAL A 136 3.70 7.45 -15.38
N LEU A 137 2.58 8.19 -15.30
CA LEU A 137 2.59 9.65 -15.29
C LEU A 137 2.87 10.20 -13.90
N PHE A 138 2.19 9.66 -12.88
CA PHE A 138 2.38 10.03 -11.49
C PHE A 138 2.19 8.82 -10.57
N ASP A 139 2.71 8.94 -9.35
CA ASP A 139 2.72 7.90 -8.32
C ASP A 139 2.64 8.58 -6.95
N VAL A 140 1.44 8.61 -6.37
CA VAL A 140 1.12 9.47 -5.21
C VAL A 140 0.61 8.64 -4.04
N PRO A 141 1.00 8.95 -2.79
CA PRO A 141 0.52 8.21 -1.63
C PRO A 141 -0.95 8.52 -1.36
N VAL A 142 -1.74 7.49 -1.00
CA VAL A 142 -3.10 7.67 -0.47
C VAL A 142 -3.07 8.51 0.81
N SER A 143 -2.13 8.21 1.70
CA SER A 143 -1.79 9.08 2.81
C SER A 143 -0.31 8.89 3.11
N ARG A 144 0.52 9.94 2.93
CA ARG A 144 1.96 9.83 3.15
C ARG A 144 2.23 9.58 4.64
N PRO A 145 2.89 8.46 5.02
CA PRO A 145 3.33 8.25 6.39
C PRO A 145 4.44 9.23 6.78
N SER A 146 4.71 9.36 8.09
CA SER A 146 5.83 10.16 8.57
C SER A 146 7.16 9.44 8.33
N ASP A 147 8.21 10.22 8.03
CA ASP A 147 9.56 9.69 7.89
C ASP A 147 10.11 9.26 9.26
N THR A 148 10.92 8.21 9.27
CA THR A 148 11.64 7.71 10.46
C THR A 148 12.98 7.12 10.04
N TRP A 149 13.93 7.07 10.96
CA TRP A 149 15.21 6.43 10.72
C TRP A 149 15.24 5.05 11.38
N PHE A 150 15.71 4.05 10.64
CA PHE A 150 15.92 2.70 11.14
C PHE A 150 17.40 2.34 11.10
N GLY A 151 18.05 2.33 12.26
CA GLY A 151 19.46 2.01 12.37
C GLY A 151 20.02 2.37 13.76
N PRO A 152 21.23 1.91 14.09
CA PRO A 152 21.87 2.20 15.38
C PRO A 152 22.18 3.69 15.60
N ASN A 153 22.38 4.47 14.53
CA ASN A 153 22.70 5.89 14.61
C ASN A 153 22.35 6.59 13.28
N THR A 154 22.55 7.90 13.16
CA THR A 154 22.18 8.68 11.95
C THR A 154 23.13 8.50 10.76
N LEU A 155 24.25 7.80 10.92
CA LEU A 155 25.21 7.49 9.85
C LEU A 155 25.00 6.07 9.28
N GLU A 156 24.48 5.17 10.10
CA GLU A 156 24.26 3.76 9.80
C GLU A 156 22.78 3.44 9.97
N GLY A 157 22.09 3.21 8.86
CA GLY A 157 20.66 2.89 8.86
C GLY A 157 20.00 3.18 7.52
N GLU A 158 18.68 3.16 7.53
CA GLU A 158 17.83 3.42 6.38
C GLU A 158 16.74 4.45 6.73
N LEU A 159 16.43 5.31 5.76
CA LEU A 159 15.26 6.19 5.83
C LEU A 159 14.01 5.37 5.52
N CYS A 160 13.16 5.21 6.51
CA CYS A 160 11.93 4.43 6.41
C CYS A 160 10.71 5.33 6.66
N TYR A 161 9.53 4.74 6.51
CA TYR A 161 8.29 5.28 7.05
C TYR A 161 7.95 4.66 8.40
N VAL A 162 7.19 5.37 9.21
CA VAL A 162 6.50 4.79 10.37
C VAL A 162 5.03 4.57 10.04
N SER A 163 4.53 3.36 10.29
CA SER A 163 3.10 3.07 10.13
C SER A 163 2.26 3.87 11.10
N ARG A 164 1.14 4.42 10.61
CA ARG A 164 0.10 5.08 11.44
C ARG A 164 -0.75 4.09 12.23
N THR A 165 -0.86 2.85 11.76
CA THR A 165 -1.65 1.81 12.42
C THR A 165 -0.75 0.80 13.09
N SER A 166 -1.19 0.32 14.25
CA SER A 166 -0.49 -0.73 14.97
C SER A 166 -0.75 -2.12 14.38
N ALA A 167 0.24 -2.99 14.52
CA ALA A 167 0.13 -4.42 14.22
C ALA A 167 -0.91 -5.10 15.12
N ARG A 168 -1.62 -6.09 14.58
CA ARG A 168 -2.57 -6.95 15.30
C ARG A 168 -2.10 -8.41 15.25
N LEU A 169 -2.34 -9.17 16.31
CA LEU A 169 -2.05 -10.61 16.34
C LEU A 169 -3.20 -11.44 15.74
N ASP A 170 -4.39 -10.86 15.70
CA ASP A 170 -5.57 -11.46 15.09
C ASP A 170 -6.03 -10.57 13.93
N LEU A 171 -6.20 -11.18 12.75
CA LEU A 171 -6.67 -10.50 11.54
C LEU A 171 -8.06 -9.89 11.74
N VAL A 172 -8.94 -10.52 12.55
CA VAL A 172 -10.29 -10.01 12.82
C VAL A 172 -10.26 -8.63 13.48
N GLN A 173 -9.15 -8.30 14.16
CA GLN A 173 -8.96 -7.00 14.81
C GLN A 173 -8.32 -5.94 13.90
N LEU A 174 -8.00 -6.29 12.65
CA LEU A 174 -7.42 -5.39 11.67
C LEU A 174 -8.50 -4.96 10.67
N PRO A 175 -8.98 -3.70 10.71
CA PRO A 175 -9.97 -3.26 9.74
C PRO A 175 -9.32 -3.12 8.37
N LEU A 176 -9.89 -3.78 7.37
CA LEU A 176 -9.51 -3.68 5.96
C LEU A 176 -9.96 -2.31 5.42
N ARG A 177 -9.12 -1.61 4.66
CA ARG A 177 -9.42 -0.25 4.16
C ARG A 177 -9.02 -0.14 2.68
N PRO A 178 -9.83 0.50 1.81
CA PRO A 178 -9.54 0.63 0.37
C PRO A 178 -8.17 1.27 0.05
N GLY A 179 -7.73 2.24 0.86
CA GLY A 179 -6.46 2.94 0.69
C GLY A 179 -5.23 2.28 1.32
N ARG A 180 -5.34 1.01 1.75
CA ARG A 180 -4.28 0.32 2.51
C ARG A 180 -4.12 -1.13 2.08
N ALA A 181 -2.88 -1.61 2.08
CA ALA A 181 -2.57 -3.01 1.89
C ALA A 181 -2.50 -3.75 3.23
N VAL A 182 -2.96 -5.00 3.25
CA VAL A 182 -2.76 -5.92 4.38
C VAL A 182 -1.61 -6.88 4.09
N THR A 183 -0.65 -6.92 5.01
CA THR A 183 0.46 -7.88 4.98
C THR A 183 0.39 -8.76 6.23
N ARG A 184 0.47 -10.08 6.03
CA ARG A 184 0.77 -11.03 7.11
C ARG A 184 2.28 -11.16 7.25
N ILE A 185 2.78 -11.01 8.47
CA ILE A 185 4.17 -11.24 8.83
C ILE A 185 4.20 -12.37 9.85
N ARG A 186 4.81 -13.50 9.53
CA ARG A 186 5.10 -14.54 10.52
C ARG A 186 6.48 -14.28 11.11
N VAL A 187 6.57 -14.29 12.43
CA VAL A 187 7.84 -14.15 13.16
C VAL A 187 8.10 -15.44 13.92
N GLU A 188 9.23 -16.09 13.66
CA GLU A 188 9.69 -17.30 14.32
C GLU A 188 10.95 -16.99 15.14
N ASN A 189 10.96 -17.34 16.43
CA ASN A 189 12.13 -17.21 17.29
C ASN A 189 12.87 -18.55 17.38
N ARG A 190 13.94 -18.72 16.59
CA ARG A 190 14.87 -19.87 16.69
C ARG A 190 16.02 -19.62 17.66
N GLY A 191 16.05 -18.47 18.31
CA GLY A 191 17.03 -18.13 19.33
C GLY A 191 16.79 -18.85 20.66
N SER A 192 17.77 -18.73 21.56
CA SER A 192 17.73 -19.30 22.91
C SER A 192 17.20 -18.33 23.98
N SER A 193 16.84 -17.10 23.59
CA SER A 193 16.32 -16.06 24.50
C SER A 193 15.01 -15.46 23.99
N ALA A 194 14.21 -14.92 24.90
CA ALA A 194 12.96 -14.25 24.55
C ALA A 194 13.25 -12.91 23.84
N VAL A 195 12.53 -12.63 22.75
CA VAL A 195 12.68 -11.40 21.98
C VAL A 195 11.52 -10.46 22.24
N ASN A 196 11.81 -9.21 22.60
CA ASN A 196 10.81 -8.15 22.69
C ASN A 196 10.45 -7.69 21.28
N LEU A 197 9.23 -7.98 20.83
CA LEU A 197 8.74 -7.50 19.54
C LEU A 197 8.17 -6.08 19.70
N GLU A 198 9.00 -5.08 19.45
CA GLU A 198 8.62 -3.66 19.57
C GLU A 198 8.40 -2.98 18.21
N ARG A 199 9.23 -3.34 17.24
CA ARG A 199 9.24 -2.75 15.89
C ARG A 199 9.51 -3.85 14.87
N VAL A 200 8.68 -3.90 13.84
CA VAL A 200 8.84 -4.80 12.69
C VAL A 200 9.22 -3.96 11.47
N HIS A 201 10.33 -4.32 10.82
CA HIS A 201 10.72 -3.75 9.54
C HIS A 201 9.99 -4.47 8.40
N LEU A 202 9.09 -3.76 7.70
CA LEU A 202 8.41 -4.28 6.53
C LEU A 202 9.07 -3.72 5.25
N PRO A 203 9.70 -4.56 4.40
CA PRO A 203 10.28 -4.15 3.13
C PRO A 203 9.18 -3.93 2.06
N ALA A 204 8.34 -2.92 2.28
CA ALA A 204 7.19 -2.62 1.43
C ALA A 204 7.50 -2.49 -0.08
N PRO A 205 8.65 -1.91 -0.52
CA PRO A 205 8.98 -1.81 -1.94
C PRO A 205 9.09 -3.16 -2.66
N GLU A 206 9.38 -4.24 -1.94
CA GLU A 206 9.60 -5.58 -2.49
C GLU A 206 8.33 -6.44 -2.53
N LEU A 207 7.22 -5.96 -1.96
CA LEU A 207 6.00 -6.75 -1.84
C LEU A 207 5.15 -6.65 -3.10
N GLN A 208 4.67 -7.79 -3.58
CA GLN A 208 3.65 -7.87 -4.64
C GLN A 208 2.27 -7.54 -4.05
N PRO A 209 1.56 -6.55 -4.60
CA PRO A 209 0.15 -6.32 -4.31
C PRO A 209 -0.77 -7.30 -5.04
N PHE A 210 -1.80 -7.76 -4.34
CA PHE A 210 -2.89 -8.59 -4.82
C PHE A 210 -4.22 -7.95 -4.44
N ILE A 211 -5.26 -8.13 -5.24
CA ILE A 211 -6.60 -7.64 -4.94
C ILE A 211 -7.58 -8.80 -4.79
N ASP A 212 -8.37 -8.79 -3.72
CA ASP A 212 -9.44 -9.75 -3.53
C ASP A 212 -10.74 -9.34 -4.24
N THR A 213 -11.76 -10.18 -4.17
CA THR A 213 -13.07 -9.93 -4.82
C THR A 213 -13.83 -8.75 -4.22
N ASP A 214 -13.47 -8.32 -3.02
CA ASP A 214 -14.11 -7.20 -2.31
C ASP A 214 -13.34 -5.88 -2.51
N GLY A 215 -12.27 -5.91 -3.30
CA GLY A 215 -11.45 -4.74 -3.63
C GLY A 215 -10.36 -4.40 -2.59
N HIS A 216 -10.13 -5.26 -1.60
CA HIS A 216 -9.06 -5.05 -0.63
C HIS A 216 -7.71 -5.49 -1.20
N VAL A 217 -6.68 -4.70 -0.90
CA VAL A 217 -5.32 -5.01 -1.32
C VAL A 217 -4.61 -5.83 -0.25
N TRP A 218 -4.08 -6.97 -0.68
CA TRP A 218 -3.24 -7.88 0.08
C TRP A 218 -1.83 -7.89 -0.47
N THR A 219 -0.89 -8.42 0.30
CA THR A 219 0.45 -8.74 -0.18
C THR A 219 0.76 -10.22 -0.03
N GLN A 220 1.86 -10.63 -0.66
CA GLN A 220 2.51 -11.88 -0.29
C GLN A 220 2.92 -11.88 1.20
N PRO A 221 2.85 -13.01 1.90
CA PRO A 221 3.25 -13.06 3.30
C PRO A 221 4.76 -12.86 3.45
N VAL A 222 5.15 -12.25 4.56
CA VAL A 222 6.55 -12.07 4.95
C VAL A 222 6.86 -13.05 6.07
N GLU A 223 7.97 -13.76 5.96
CA GLU A 223 8.42 -14.71 6.98
C GLU A 223 9.74 -14.18 7.55
N VAL A 224 9.79 -13.99 8.86
CA VAL A 224 10.92 -13.46 9.61
C VAL A 224 11.39 -14.53 10.59
N VAL A 225 12.63 -15.00 10.41
CA VAL A 225 13.25 -15.98 11.30
C VAL A 225 14.35 -15.28 12.10
N LEU A 226 14.20 -15.28 13.42
CA LEU A 226 15.17 -14.71 14.35
C LEU A 226 16.18 -15.77 14.78
N ASP A 227 17.47 -15.47 14.67
CA ASP A 227 18.56 -16.36 15.05
C ASP A 227 19.03 -16.15 16.51
N GLU A 228 19.95 -17.01 16.95
CA GLU A 228 20.53 -16.97 18.30
C GLU A 228 21.38 -15.72 18.59
N HIS A 229 21.79 -14.99 17.55
CA HIS A 229 22.66 -13.81 17.64
C HIS A 229 21.88 -12.49 17.48
N GLY A 230 20.55 -12.55 17.39
CA GLY A 230 19.69 -11.38 17.20
C GLY A 230 19.63 -10.88 15.76
N GLY A 231 20.19 -11.66 14.81
CA GLY A 231 19.98 -11.47 13.39
C GLY A 231 18.59 -11.93 12.97
N ALA A 232 18.14 -11.42 11.84
CA ALA A 232 16.83 -11.77 11.30
C ALA A 232 16.93 -12.03 9.80
N GLU A 233 16.50 -13.21 9.41
CA GLU A 233 16.34 -13.59 8.02
C GLU A 233 14.92 -13.23 7.55
N VAL A 234 14.82 -12.52 6.43
CA VAL A 234 13.54 -12.15 5.83
C VAL A 234 13.36 -12.88 4.50
N SER A 235 12.20 -13.51 4.33
CA SER A 235 11.80 -14.17 3.09
C SER A 235 10.34 -13.89 2.76
N TYR A 236 9.97 -14.14 1.49
CA TYR A 236 8.64 -13.84 0.95
C TYR A 236 7.96 -15.11 0.50
N GLY A 237 6.67 -15.25 0.82
CA GLY A 237 5.83 -16.28 0.20
C GLY A 237 5.58 -15.97 -1.28
N SER A 238 5.23 -16.98 -2.07
CA SER A 238 4.97 -16.83 -3.51
C SER A 238 3.52 -16.48 -3.85
N ASN A 239 2.59 -16.64 -2.90
CA ASN A 239 1.16 -16.58 -3.13
C ASN A 239 0.53 -15.44 -2.30
N PRO A 240 -0.66 -14.94 -2.68
CA PRO A 240 -1.43 -14.07 -1.82
C PRO A 240 -1.64 -14.71 -0.44
N SER A 241 -1.81 -13.89 0.58
CA SER A 241 -2.18 -14.32 1.93
C SER A 241 -3.23 -15.43 1.89
N ARG A 242 -3.08 -16.48 2.71
CA ARG A 242 -4.08 -17.57 2.82
C ARG A 242 -5.50 -17.10 3.13
N HIS A 243 -5.63 -15.86 3.63
CA HIS A 243 -6.88 -15.20 3.96
C HIS A 243 -7.58 -14.58 2.74
N ALA A 244 -6.90 -14.52 1.59
CA ALA A 244 -7.42 -14.06 0.31
C ALA A 244 -6.91 -14.97 -0.83
N PRO A 245 -7.28 -16.26 -0.84
CA PRO A 245 -6.70 -17.25 -1.75
C PRO A 245 -7.09 -17.01 -3.23
N ALA A 246 -8.18 -16.30 -3.47
CA ALA A 246 -8.65 -15.92 -4.80
C ALA A 246 -8.11 -14.57 -5.28
N ALA A 247 -7.26 -13.90 -4.48
CA ALA A 247 -6.74 -12.60 -4.85
C ALA A 247 -5.80 -12.68 -6.04
N VAL A 248 -5.95 -11.74 -6.97
CA VAL A 248 -5.17 -11.69 -8.21
C VAL A 248 -4.09 -10.62 -8.12
N PRO A 249 -2.90 -10.81 -8.73
CA PRO A 249 -1.85 -9.80 -8.69
C PRO A 249 -2.30 -8.52 -9.40
N VAL A 250 -2.01 -7.37 -8.80
CA VAL A 250 -2.47 -6.08 -9.30
C VAL A 250 -1.32 -5.06 -9.33
N GLY A 251 -0.68 -4.92 -10.49
CA GLY A 251 0.58 -4.17 -10.60
C GLY A 251 1.79 -5.01 -10.22
N ALA A 252 2.92 -4.36 -9.95
CA ALA A 252 4.21 -5.01 -9.67
C ALA A 252 4.89 -4.40 -8.42
N PRO A 253 5.80 -5.14 -7.76
CA PRO A 253 6.65 -4.59 -6.72
C PRO A 253 7.46 -3.42 -7.26
N ARG A 254 7.84 -2.48 -6.39
CA ARG A 254 8.71 -1.36 -6.78
C ARG A 254 10.15 -1.83 -6.98
N GLN A 255 10.56 -2.83 -6.21
CA GLN A 255 11.88 -3.43 -6.22
C GLN A 255 11.72 -4.95 -6.34
N ARG A 256 12.72 -5.60 -6.94
CA ARG A 256 12.70 -7.06 -7.04
C ARG A 256 12.82 -7.66 -5.63
N PRO A 257 11.97 -8.63 -5.25
CA PRO A 257 12.11 -9.28 -3.96
C PRO A 257 13.46 -10.00 -3.88
N GLU A 258 14.25 -9.69 -2.86
CA GLU A 258 15.53 -10.36 -2.59
C GLU A 258 15.52 -10.98 -1.20
N ARG A 259 16.10 -12.17 -1.05
CA ARG A 259 16.26 -12.75 0.30
C ARG A 259 17.31 -11.93 1.04
N HIS A 260 16.88 -11.18 2.05
CA HIS A 260 17.76 -10.33 2.83
C HIS A 260 18.15 -11.00 4.15
N LEU A 261 19.45 -10.99 4.45
CA LEU A 261 19.94 -11.11 5.81
C LEU A 261 19.98 -9.69 6.37
N LEU A 262 19.01 -9.34 7.20
CA LEU A 262 19.05 -8.08 7.91
C LEU A 262 19.80 -8.32 9.21
N PRO A 263 20.99 -7.70 9.41
CA PRO A 263 21.75 -7.87 10.65
C PRO A 263 20.93 -7.50 11.89
N ARG A 264 19.84 -6.71 11.73
CA ARG A 264 18.79 -6.42 12.73
C ARG A 264 17.43 -6.10 12.06
N ALA A 265 16.66 -7.06 11.52
CA ALA A 265 15.31 -6.75 10.98
C ALA A 265 14.33 -6.22 12.05
N LEU A 266 14.63 -6.51 13.32
CA LEU A 266 14.01 -5.90 14.48
C LEU A 266 15.09 -5.08 15.17
N SER A 267 14.92 -3.76 15.28
CA SER A 267 15.68 -3.01 16.28
C SER A 267 15.08 -3.37 17.63
N ALA A 268 15.61 -4.40 18.31
CA ALA A 268 15.59 -4.39 19.76
C ALA A 268 16.44 -3.19 20.17
N LEU A 269 15.79 -2.06 20.46
CA LEU A 269 16.48 -0.95 21.10
C LEU A 269 16.74 -1.42 22.53
N TRP A 270 17.97 -1.88 22.79
CA TRP A 270 18.41 -2.07 24.16
C TRP A 270 18.49 -0.70 24.81
N THR A 271 17.63 -0.48 25.79
CA THR A 271 17.88 0.41 26.92
C THR A 271 17.59 -0.35 28.19
#